data_AF-A0A519T5U8-F1
#
_entry.id   AF-A0A519T5U8-F1
#
_cell.length_a   1.000
_cell.length_b   1.000
_cell.length_c   1.000
_cell.angle_alpha   90.00
_cell.angle_beta   90.00
_cell.angle_gamma   90.00
#
_symmetry.space_group_name_H-M   'P 1'
#
loop_
_entity.id
_entity.type
_entity.pdbx_description
1 polymer ?
#
loop_
_entity_poly.entity_id
_entity_poly.type
_entity_poly.pdbx_seq_one_letter_code
_entity_poly.pdbx_strand_id
1 'polypeptide(L)'
;MVRLANDEPDFQQLPQVVADGATRYVAGAAGVALQAERLGLVMQTFHYAWKRIYSSCNFDAREQERFQQAIWYGVYRGFGPALSPEGWQRYHDQVLQRIDLAAAYFQRHSHKFAPSPYAEFVAGTGYFDAENKQGFIGTENWLAKQEANQRQRNISRALLRARRELKAHRLGLAPKRRQEMSSIQLFRYHETKIKAFGPDAVQRYYAQVANPTLPSTTQIAFTTTSK
;
A
#
# COMPACT_ATOMS: atom_id res chain seq x y z
N MET A 1 -24.90 -6.16 41.84
CA MET A 1 -24.80 -7.31 40.92
C MET A 1 -25.91 -7.20 39.90
N VAL A 2 -25.63 -6.65 38.73
CA VAL A 2 -26.58 -6.54 37.60
C VAL A 2 -25.96 -7.32 36.44
N ARG A 3 -26.66 -8.36 35.99
CA ARG A 3 -26.26 -9.20 34.85
C ARG A 3 -26.45 -8.38 33.57
N LEU A 4 -25.35 -8.14 32.84
CA LEU A 4 -25.41 -7.63 31.48
C LEU A 4 -25.76 -8.82 30.57
N ALA A 5 -26.89 -8.71 29.88
CA ALA A 5 -27.28 -9.62 28.82
C ALA A 5 -26.35 -9.41 27.62
N ASN A 6 -25.80 -10.51 27.10
CA ASN A 6 -25.13 -10.54 25.81
C ASN A 6 -26.21 -10.51 24.72
N ASP A 7 -26.48 -9.33 24.18
CA ASP A 7 -27.18 -9.21 22.90
C ASP A 7 -26.13 -9.33 21.78
N GLU A 8 -25.99 -10.53 21.22
CA GLU A 8 -25.34 -10.70 19.92
C GLU A 8 -26.23 -10.05 18.85
N PRO A 9 -25.70 -9.21 17.95
CA PRO A 9 -26.51 -8.69 16.87
C PRO A 9 -26.77 -9.78 15.83
N ASP A 10 -28.04 -10.02 15.54
CA ASP A 10 -28.50 -10.88 14.46
C ASP A 10 -28.16 -10.25 13.09
N PHE A 11 -27.12 -10.75 12.43
CA PHE A 11 -26.54 -10.18 11.20
C PHE A 11 -27.00 -10.88 9.90
N GLN A 12 -28.16 -11.51 9.86
CA GLN A 12 -28.60 -12.26 8.66
C GLN A 12 -29.28 -11.46 7.53
N GLN A 13 -29.37 -10.12 7.58
CA GLN A 13 -30.13 -9.39 6.55
C GLN A 13 -29.42 -8.14 6.03
N LEU A 14 -28.46 -8.34 5.13
CA LEU A 14 -28.21 -7.38 4.06
C LEU A 14 -29.29 -7.58 2.97
N PRO A 15 -29.81 -6.51 2.34
CA PRO A 15 -30.88 -6.61 1.36
C PRO A 15 -30.44 -7.44 0.16
N GLN A 16 -31.16 -8.54 -0.07
CA GLN A 16 -31.18 -9.26 -1.34
C GLN A 16 -31.67 -8.28 -2.42
N VAL A 17 -30.74 -7.75 -3.22
CA VAL A 17 -31.10 -6.99 -4.42
C VAL A 17 -31.92 -7.94 -5.30
N VAL A 18 -33.19 -7.58 -5.50
CA VAL A 18 -34.13 -8.28 -6.36
C VAL A 18 -33.60 -8.17 -7.79
N ALA A 19 -32.84 -9.18 -8.21
CA ALA A 19 -32.52 -9.41 -9.61
C ALA A 19 -33.67 -10.23 -10.20
N ASP A 20 -34.46 -9.57 -11.03
CA ASP A 20 -35.44 -10.19 -11.91
C ASP A 20 -34.80 -11.31 -12.74
N GLY A 21 -35.49 -12.45 -12.79
CA GLY A 21 -35.37 -13.42 -13.88
C GLY A 21 -34.11 -14.30 -13.90
N ALA A 22 -34.30 -15.56 -13.49
CA ALA A 22 -33.43 -16.71 -13.79
C ALA A 22 -32.03 -16.72 -13.14
N THR A 23 -31.94 -17.27 -11.92
CA THR A 23 -31.25 -18.54 -11.60
C THR A 23 -31.17 -18.61 -10.07
N ARG A 24 -32.03 -19.43 -9.45
CA ARG A 24 -31.90 -19.75 -8.01
C ARG A 24 -30.64 -20.61 -7.83
N TYR A 25 -29.49 -19.98 -7.65
CA TYR A 25 -28.29 -20.67 -7.20
C TYR A 25 -28.48 -21.03 -5.72
N VAL A 26 -28.74 -22.31 -5.46
CA VAL A 26 -28.46 -22.89 -4.14
C VAL A 26 -26.96 -22.76 -3.94
N ALA A 27 -26.52 -21.77 -3.16
CA ALA A 27 -25.12 -21.64 -2.81
C ALA A 27 -24.72 -22.90 -2.02
N GLY A 28 -23.99 -23.82 -2.66
CA GLY A 28 -23.39 -24.96 -1.96
C GLY A 28 -22.46 -24.47 -0.85
N ALA A 29 -22.09 -25.35 0.09
CA ALA A 29 -21.24 -25.01 1.24
C ALA A 29 -19.96 -24.23 0.85
N ALA A 30 -19.38 -24.53 -0.31
CA ALA A 30 -18.22 -23.80 -0.85
C ALA A 30 -18.53 -22.33 -1.23
N GLY A 31 -19.71 -22.05 -1.77
CA GLY A 31 -20.15 -20.69 -2.08
C GLY A 31 -20.40 -19.85 -0.83
N VAL A 32 -20.96 -20.47 0.22
CA VAL A 32 -21.15 -19.82 1.52
C VAL A 32 -19.81 -19.50 2.19
N ALA A 33 -18.87 -20.43 2.16
CA ALA A 33 -17.52 -20.23 2.71
C ALA A 33 -16.78 -19.08 2.00
N LEU A 34 -16.83 -19.04 0.67
CA LEU A 34 -16.22 -17.97 -0.12
C LEU A 34 -16.86 -16.60 0.18
N GLN A 35 -18.19 -16.55 0.34
CA GLN A 35 -18.88 -15.32 0.71
C GLN A 35 -18.48 -14.85 2.11
N ALA A 36 -18.36 -15.77 3.07
CA ALA A 36 -17.91 -15.45 4.43
C ALA A 36 -16.47 -14.90 4.46
N GLU A 37 -15.56 -15.48 3.68
CA GLU A 37 -14.18 -14.99 3.53
C GLU A 37 -14.15 -13.55 3.02
N ARG A 38 -14.91 -13.26 1.97
CA ARG A 38 -15.02 -11.92 1.37
C ARG A 38 -15.59 -10.89 2.33
N LEU A 39 -16.64 -11.25 3.07
CA LEU A 39 -17.19 -10.41 4.14
C LEU A 39 -16.14 -10.16 5.23
N GLY A 40 -15.36 -11.17 5.59
CA GLY A 40 -14.24 -11.04 6.53
C GLY A 40 -13.22 -9.98 6.10
N LEU A 41 -12.83 -9.95 4.82
CA LEU A 41 -11.91 -8.94 4.29
C LEU A 41 -12.50 -7.53 4.36
N VAL A 42 -13.79 -7.38 4.05
CA VAL A 42 -14.50 -6.08 4.13
C VAL A 42 -14.60 -5.61 5.58
N MET A 43 -14.97 -6.48 6.51
CA MET A 43 -15.05 -6.15 7.94
C MET A 43 -13.68 -5.75 8.51
N GLN A 44 -12.63 -6.51 8.18
CA GLN A 44 -11.26 -6.16 8.58
C GLN A 44 -10.86 -4.77 8.06
N THR A 45 -11.17 -4.50 6.77
CA THR A 45 -10.90 -3.19 6.16
C THR A 45 -11.66 -2.07 6.85
N PHE A 46 -12.95 -2.29 7.15
CA PHE A 46 -13.81 -1.35 7.84
C PHE A 46 -13.26 -1.01 9.24
N HIS A 47 -13.01 -2.02 10.08
CA HIS A 47 -12.48 -1.80 11.42
C HIS A 47 -11.11 -1.13 11.41
N TYR A 48 -10.25 -1.49 10.44
CA TYR A 48 -8.94 -0.88 10.30
C TYR A 48 -9.05 0.59 9.88
N ALA A 49 -9.88 0.90 8.88
CA ALA A 49 -10.12 2.27 8.44
C ALA A 49 -10.77 3.12 9.54
N TRP A 50 -11.73 2.58 10.28
CA TRP A 50 -12.36 3.25 11.41
C TRP A 50 -11.30 3.64 12.45
N LYS A 51 -10.47 2.69 12.87
CA LYS A 51 -9.42 2.94 13.87
C LYS A 51 -8.35 3.94 13.39
N ARG A 52 -8.01 3.95 12.10
CA ARG A 52 -6.86 4.70 11.56
C ARG A 52 -7.21 6.08 11.01
N ILE A 53 -8.38 6.23 10.41
CA ILE A 53 -8.80 7.45 9.70
C ILE A 53 -9.99 8.11 10.41
N TYR A 54 -10.96 7.32 10.89
CA TYR A 54 -12.23 7.82 11.41
C TYR A 54 -12.39 7.62 12.92
N SER A 55 -11.30 7.63 13.69
CA SER A 55 -11.32 7.25 15.10
C SER A 55 -12.15 8.17 15.99
N SER A 56 -12.46 9.38 15.52
CA SER A 56 -13.35 10.34 16.19
C SER A 56 -14.81 10.23 15.75
N CYS A 57 -15.13 9.39 14.77
CA CYS A 57 -16.49 9.18 14.28
C CYS A 57 -17.15 8.02 15.02
N ASN A 58 -18.43 8.19 15.36
CA ASN A 58 -19.28 7.13 15.90
C ASN A 58 -20.35 6.82 14.87
N PHE A 59 -20.22 5.68 14.20
CA PHE A 59 -21.16 5.25 13.16
C PHE A 59 -22.29 4.42 13.78
N ASP A 60 -23.54 4.75 13.46
CA ASP A 60 -24.68 3.90 13.77
C ASP A 60 -24.72 2.64 12.88
N ALA A 61 -25.63 1.70 13.15
CA ALA A 61 -25.71 0.44 12.40
C ALA A 61 -25.90 0.65 10.89
N ARG A 62 -26.69 1.63 10.48
CA ARG A 62 -26.98 1.94 9.07
C ARG A 62 -25.78 2.58 8.40
N GLU A 63 -25.07 3.45 9.10
CA GLU A 63 -23.85 4.09 8.60
C GLU A 63 -22.71 3.08 8.47
N GLN A 64 -22.60 2.13 9.41
CA GLN A 64 -21.65 1.02 9.33
C GLN A 64 -21.94 0.15 8.11
N GLU A 65 -23.22 -0.16 7.84
CA GLU A 65 -23.62 -0.91 6.66
C GLU A 65 -23.21 -0.18 5.36
N ARG A 66 -23.52 1.12 5.25
CA ARG A 66 -23.15 1.94 4.08
C ARG A 66 -21.64 2.03 3.88
N PHE A 67 -20.87 2.14 4.96
CA PHE A 67 -19.42 2.12 4.91
C PHE A 67 -18.93 0.76 4.36
N GLN A 68 -19.42 -0.35 4.91
CA GLN A 68 -19.05 -1.68 4.42
C GLN A 68 -19.43 -1.90 2.95
N GLN A 69 -20.60 -1.40 2.51
CA GLN A 69 -21.01 -1.42 1.11
C GLN A 69 -20.07 -0.59 0.22
N ALA A 70 -19.67 0.61 0.66
CA ALA A 70 -18.72 1.45 -0.05
C ALA A 70 -17.35 0.75 -0.19
N ILE A 71 -16.89 0.03 0.84
CA ILE A 71 -15.68 -0.82 0.75
C ILE A 71 -15.90 -1.98 -0.24
N TRP A 72 -17.01 -2.70 -0.13
CA TRP A 72 -17.32 -3.86 -0.97
C TRP A 72 -17.26 -3.49 -2.47
N TYR A 73 -17.98 -2.45 -2.86
CA TYR A 73 -18.06 -2.03 -4.26
C TYR A 73 -16.89 -1.14 -4.68
N GLY A 74 -16.48 -0.20 -3.85
CA GLY A 74 -15.49 0.80 -4.21
C GLY A 74 -14.04 0.32 -4.09
N VAL A 75 -13.74 -0.53 -3.10
CA VAL A 75 -12.41 -1.11 -2.90
C VAL A 75 -12.28 -2.46 -3.59
N TYR A 76 -13.16 -3.41 -3.25
CA TYR A 76 -13.05 -4.78 -3.77
C TYR A 76 -13.77 -5.00 -5.11
N ARG A 77 -14.42 -3.97 -5.66
CA ARG A 77 -15.15 -4.04 -6.95
C ARG A 77 -16.18 -5.18 -6.96
N GLY A 78 -16.84 -5.38 -5.82
CA GLY A 78 -17.78 -6.47 -5.59
C GLY A 78 -17.18 -7.86 -5.73
N PHE A 79 -15.85 -7.99 -5.58
CA PHE A 79 -15.11 -9.23 -5.86
C PHE A 79 -15.30 -9.75 -7.29
N GLY A 80 -15.53 -8.84 -8.24
CA GLY A 80 -15.74 -9.15 -9.66
C GLY A 80 -14.51 -9.78 -10.35
N PRO A 81 -13.28 -9.28 -10.13
CA PRO A 81 -12.08 -9.94 -10.66
C PRO A 81 -11.90 -11.34 -10.06
N ALA A 82 -11.69 -12.34 -10.91
CA ALA A 82 -11.42 -13.70 -10.47
C ALA A 82 -9.96 -13.84 -9.98
N LEU A 83 -9.73 -13.55 -8.69
CA LEU A 83 -8.46 -13.81 -8.02
C LEU A 83 -8.54 -15.10 -7.18
N SER A 84 -7.40 -15.77 -7.02
CA SER A 84 -7.27 -16.85 -6.03
C SER A 84 -7.36 -16.29 -4.60
N PRO A 85 -7.63 -17.13 -3.58
CA PRO A 85 -7.63 -16.69 -2.18
C PRO A 85 -6.34 -15.97 -1.78
N GLU A 86 -5.17 -16.47 -2.20
CA GLU A 86 -3.89 -15.83 -1.93
C GLU A 86 -3.74 -14.50 -2.68
N GLY A 87 -4.34 -14.39 -3.86
CA GLY A 87 -4.43 -13.14 -4.62
C GLY A 87 -5.25 -12.08 -3.88
N TRP A 88 -6.40 -12.47 -3.33
CA TRP A 88 -7.24 -11.60 -2.52
C TRP A 88 -6.55 -11.18 -1.23
N GLN A 89 -5.85 -12.08 -0.55
CA GLN A 89 -5.10 -11.73 0.65
C GLN A 89 -3.98 -10.71 0.36
N ARG A 90 -3.21 -10.92 -0.71
CA ARG A 90 -2.16 -9.94 -1.13
C ARG A 90 -2.77 -8.59 -1.48
N TYR A 91 -3.91 -8.59 -2.17
CA TYR A 91 -4.64 -7.36 -2.47
C TYR A 91 -5.12 -6.68 -1.18
N HIS A 92 -5.66 -7.44 -0.22
CA HIS A 92 -6.07 -6.94 1.08
C HIS A 92 -4.90 -6.29 1.84
N ASP A 93 -3.73 -6.92 1.85
CA ASP A 93 -2.53 -6.36 2.49
C ASP A 93 -2.16 -4.99 1.87
N GLN A 94 -2.30 -4.84 0.54
CA GLN A 94 -2.10 -3.55 -0.14
C GLN A 94 -3.19 -2.53 0.24
N VAL A 95 -4.43 -2.96 0.41
CA VAL A 95 -5.54 -2.10 0.88
C VAL A 95 -5.21 -1.55 2.27
N LEU A 96 -4.74 -2.38 3.20
CA LEU A 96 -4.36 -1.93 4.55
C LEU A 96 -3.19 -0.94 4.51
N GLN A 97 -2.16 -1.20 3.69
CA GLN A 97 -1.04 -0.26 3.51
C GLN A 97 -1.50 1.10 2.95
N ARG A 98 -2.47 1.10 2.05
CA ARG A 98 -3.06 2.33 1.51
C ARG A 98 -3.86 3.10 2.56
N ILE A 99 -4.54 2.40 3.47
CA ILE A 99 -5.19 3.04 4.64
C ILE A 99 -4.13 3.71 5.52
N ASP A 100 -3.00 3.05 5.77
CA ASP A 100 -1.91 3.63 6.57
C ASP A 100 -1.30 4.88 5.91
N LEU A 101 -1.16 4.88 4.59
CA LEU A 101 -0.72 6.05 3.82
C LEU A 101 -1.69 7.22 3.98
N ALA A 102 -2.99 6.96 3.85
CA ALA A 102 -4.02 7.97 4.02
C ALA A 102 -4.08 8.49 5.47
N ALA A 103 -4.03 7.62 6.47
CA ALA A 103 -4.00 8.00 7.87
C ALA A 103 -2.78 8.88 8.19
N ALA A 104 -1.59 8.51 7.71
CA ALA A 104 -0.39 9.32 7.86
C ALA A 104 -0.50 10.68 7.16
N TYR A 105 -1.22 10.76 6.03
CA TYR A 105 -1.50 12.02 5.35
C TYR A 105 -2.37 12.94 6.21
N PHE A 106 -3.53 12.47 6.70
CA PHE A 106 -4.43 13.27 7.51
C PHE A 106 -3.81 13.68 8.85
N GLN A 107 -3.01 12.79 9.47
CA GLN A 107 -2.28 13.13 10.70
C GLN A 107 -1.29 14.29 10.50
N ARG A 108 -0.61 14.34 9.34
CA ARG A 108 0.32 15.44 9.01
C ARG A 108 -0.39 16.73 8.59
N HIS A 109 -1.62 16.64 8.12
CA HIS A 109 -2.41 17.77 7.62
C HIS A 109 -3.65 17.93 8.49
N SER A 110 -3.47 18.34 9.75
CA SER A 110 -4.56 18.48 10.73
C SER A 110 -5.68 19.46 10.32
N HIS A 111 -5.41 20.36 9.37
CA HIS A 111 -6.41 21.27 8.78
C HIS A 111 -7.30 20.59 7.73
N LYS A 112 -6.96 19.37 7.29
CA LYS A 112 -7.74 18.58 6.34
C LYS A 112 -8.46 17.46 7.07
N PHE A 113 -9.77 17.38 6.87
CA PHE A 113 -10.58 16.28 7.38
C PHE A 113 -10.62 15.15 6.35
N ALA A 114 -10.70 13.91 6.85
CA ALA A 114 -11.01 12.78 6.00
C ALA A 114 -12.43 12.97 5.43
N PRO A 115 -12.63 12.83 4.10
CA PRO A 115 -13.97 12.84 3.53
C PRO A 115 -14.83 11.71 4.11
N SER A 116 -16.15 11.86 4.07
CA SER A 116 -17.06 10.80 4.53
C SER A 116 -16.73 9.46 3.84
N PRO A 117 -16.74 8.32 4.56
CA PRO A 117 -16.35 7.04 3.99
C PRO A 117 -17.22 6.59 2.81
N TYR A 118 -18.49 7.00 2.79
CA TYR A 118 -19.49 6.68 1.77
C TYR A 118 -20.16 7.96 1.22
N ALA A 119 -20.87 7.86 0.10
CA ALA A 119 -21.66 8.96 -0.45
C ALA A 119 -22.88 9.27 0.43
N GLU A 120 -22.92 10.46 1.04
CA GLU A 120 -24.08 10.91 1.85
C GLU A 120 -25.21 11.49 0.99
N PHE A 121 -24.86 12.34 0.02
CA PHE A 121 -25.83 13.11 -0.77
C PHE A 121 -25.66 12.91 -2.28
N VAL A 122 -24.42 12.77 -2.76
CA VAL A 122 -24.10 12.64 -4.18
C VAL A 122 -23.34 11.34 -4.37
N ALA A 123 -23.85 10.46 -5.23
CA ALA A 123 -23.20 9.19 -5.54
C ALA A 123 -21.79 9.43 -6.12
N GLY A 124 -20.83 8.59 -5.72
CA GLY A 124 -19.45 8.66 -6.21
C GLY A 124 -18.58 9.72 -5.53
N THR A 125 -19.07 10.37 -4.45
CA THR A 125 -18.28 11.33 -3.67
C THR A 125 -17.72 10.76 -2.37
N GLY A 126 -18.15 9.55 -1.97
CA GLY A 126 -17.61 8.86 -0.80
C GLY A 126 -16.12 8.61 -0.94
N TYR A 127 -15.40 8.58 0.19
CA TYR A 127 -13.97 8.33 0.17
C TYR A 127 -13.64 6.95 -0.41
N PHE A 128 -14.43 5.92 -0.09
CA PHE A 128 -14.19 4.57 -0.63
C PHE A 128 -14.84 4.30 -1.98
N ASP A 129 -15.65 5.22 -2.51
CA ASP A 129 -16.31 5.06 -3.81
C ASP A 129 -15.28 4.93 -4.95
N ALA A 130 -15.55 4.04 -5.91
CA ALA A 130 -14.64 3.77 -7.02
C ALA A 130 -14.51 4.97 -7.98
N GLU A 131 -15.55 5.79 -8.07
CA GLU A 131 -15.62 6.97 -8.94
C GLU A 131 -14.81 8.15 -8.38
N ASN A 132 -14.58 8.18 -7.06
CA ASN A 132 -13.90 9.28 -6.40
C ASN A 132 -12.39 9.21 -6.59
N LYS A 133 -11.88 9.79 -7.68
CA LYS A 133 -10.43 9.84 -8.00
C LYS A 133 -9.56 10.48 -6.92
N GLN A 134 -10.14 11.35 -6.08
CA GLN A 134 -9.46 12.00 -4.95
C GLN A 134 -9.61 11.20 -3.64
N GLY A 135 -10.44 10.16 -3.65
CA GLY A 135 -10.65 9.23 -2.55
C GLY A 135 -9.62 8.10 -2.52
N PHE A 136 -10.05 6.97 -1.98
CA PHE A 136 -9.21 5.80 -1.74
C PHE A 136 -8.55 5.30 -3.01
N ILE A 137 -9.22 5.30 -4.17
CA ILE A 137 -8.64 4.86 -5.44
C ILE A 137 -7.34 5.62 -5.79
N GLY A 138 -7.28 6.91 -5.48
CA GLY A 138 -6.10 7.76 -5.74
C GLY A 138 -4.84 7.33 -4.95
N THR A 139 -5.01 6.61 -3.84
CA THR A 139 -3.91 6.15 -2.99
C THR A 139 -3.08 5.03 -3.62
N GLU A 140 -3.58 4.36 -4.66
CA GLU A 140 -2.80 3.35 -5.41
C GLU A 140 -1.53 3.96 -6.02
N ASN A 141 -1.68 5.14 -6.64
CA ASN A 141 -0.54 5.89 -7.18
C ASN A 141 0.42 6.35 -6.08
N TRP A 142 -0.07 6.57 -4.86
CA TRP A 142 0.76 6.96 -3.73
C TRP A 142 1.62 5.79 -3.26
N LEU A 143 1.03 4.60 -3.16
CA LEU A 143 1.75 3.38 -2.80
C LEU A 143 2.83 3.07 -3.83
N ALA A 144 2.50 3.07 -5.12
CA ALA A 144 3.47 2.85 -6.20
C ALA A 144 4.63 3.86 -6.16
N LYS A 145 4.34 5.15 -5.92
CA LYS A 145 5.37 6.18 -5.74
C LYS A 145 6.22 5.93 -4.48
N GLN A 146 5.61 5.51 -3.38
CA GLN A 146 6.33 5.21 -2.14
C GLN A 146 7.31 4.05 -2.34
N GLU A 147 6.88 2.97 -2.99
CA GLU A 147 7.70 1.81 -3.31
C GLU A 147 8.86 2.18 -4.25
N ALA A 148 8.58 2.92 -5.32
CA ALA A 148 9.60 3.44 -6.23
C ALA A 148 10.64 4.31 -5.50
N ASN A 149 10.17 5.21 -4.64
CA ASN A 149 11.03 6.06 -3.81
C ASN A 149 11.84 5.24 -2.80
N GLN A 150 11.26 4.19 -2.23
CA GLN A 150 11.97 3.30 -1.30
C GLN A 150 13.07 2.52 -2.04
N ARG A 151 12.77 1.99 -3.22
CA ARG A 151 13.75 1.33 -4.09
C ARG A 151 14.89 2.28 -4.43
N GLN A 152 14.58 3.50 -4.87
CA GLN A 152 15.60 4.50 -5.21
C GLN A 152 16.47 4.91 -4.01
N ARG A 153 15.87 5.02 -2.82
CA ARG A 153 16.60 5.27 -1.57
C ARG A 153 17.54 4.12 -1.23
N ASN A 154 17.11 2.88 -1.38
CA ASN A 154 17.93 1.69 -1.15
C ASN A 154 19.12 1.63 -2.12
N ILE A 155 18.89 1.90 -3.41
CA ILE A 155 19.95 2.00 -4.43
C ILE A 155 20.95 3.09 -4.06
N SER A 156 20.47 4.30 -3.74
CA SER A 156 21.32 5.44 -3.40
C SER A 156 22.17 5.17 -2.15
N ARG A 157 21.59 4.51 -1.12
CA ARG A 157 22.31 4.09 0.08
C ARG A 157 23.39 3.05 -0.24
N ALA A 158 23.09 2.07 -1.10
CA ALA A 158 24.05 1.05 -1.50
C ALA A 158 25.23 1.65 -2.29
N LEU A 159 24.94 2.56 -3.24
CA LEU A 159 25.95 3.28 -4.02
C LEU A 159 26.84 4.15 -3.14
N LEU A 160 26.25 4.91 -2.22
CA LEU A 160 26.97 5.76 -1.28
C LEU A 160 27.86 4.94 -0.33
N ARG A 161 27.36 3.81 0.17
CA ARG A 161 28.14 2.87 0.98
C ARG A 161 29.34 2.36 0.18
N ALA A 162 29.12 1.90 -1.05
CA ALA A 162 30.20 1.41 -1.91
C ALA A 162 31.24 2.50 -2.19
N ARG A 163 30.80 3.76 -2.42
CA ARG A 163 31.71 4.91 -2.61
C ARG A 163 32.62 5.11 -1.39
N ARG A 164 31.99 5.16 -0.21
CA ARG A 164 32.69 5.43 1.06
C ARG A 164 33.68 4.33 1.39
N GLU A 165 33.27 3.07 1.24
CA GLU A 165 34.13 1.91 1.53
C GLU A 165 35.31 1.82 0.55
N LEU A 166 35.08 2.02 -0.76
CA LEU A 166 36.17 2.04 -1.74
C LEU A 166 37.14 3.21 -1.54
N LYS A 167 36.63 4.41 -1.21
CA LYS A 167 37.47 5.56 -0.90
C LYS A 167 38.29 5.33 0.38
N ALA A 168 37.66 4.81 1.43
CA ALA A 168 38.35 4.50 2.68
C ALA A 168 39.43 3.42 2.48
N HIS A 169 39.15 2.41 1.64
CA HIS A 169 40.12 1.36 1.30
C HIS A 169 41.35 1.94 0.58
N ARG A 170 41.15 2.81 -0.43
CA ARG A 170 42.24 3.51 -1.12
C ARG A 170 43.10 4.37 -0.19
N LEU A 171 42.51 4.93 0.86
CA LEU A 171 43.19 5.77 1.85
C LEU A 171 43.78 4.97 3.03
N GLY A 172 43.60 3.64 3.06
CA GLY A 172 44.01 2.81 4.20
C GLY A 172 43.18 3.04 5.47
N LEU A 173 42.03 3.73 5.38
CA LEU A 173 41.15 4.07 6.50
C LEU A 173 39.94 3.13 6.64
N ALA A 174 39.88 2.07 5.82
CA ALA A 174 38.79 1.09 5.90
C ALA A 174 38.86 0.26 7.19
N PRO A 175 37.72 -0.28 7.70
CA PRO A 175 37.75 -1.25 8.80
C PRO A 175 38.59 -2.49 8.46
N LYS A 176 39.23 -3.14 9.45
CA LYS A 176 40.13 -4.30 9.25
C LYS A 176 39.58 -5.36 8.27
N ARG A 177 38.35 -5.82 8.50
CA ARG A 177 37.65 -6.79 7.62
C ARG A 177 37.56 -6.36 6.15
N ARG A 178 37.54 -5.06 5.88
CA ARG A 178 37.51 -4.49 4.53
C ARG A 178 38.90 -4.23 3.98
N GLN A 179 39.90 -3.94 4.82
CA GLN A 179 41.30 -3.81 4.43
C GLN A 179 41.91 -5.16 4.01
N GLU A 180 41.48 -6.26 4.64
CA GLU A 180 41.88 -7.63 4.28
C GLU A 180 41.46 -8.01 2.84
N MET A 181 40.41 -7.38 2.31
CA MET A 181 40.00 -7.58 0.92
C MET A 181 40.91 -6.80 -0.02
N SER A 182 41.32 -7.42 -1.12
CA SER A 182 41.97 -6.68 -2.20
C SER A 182 41.00 -5.68 -2.84
N SER A 183 41.51 -4.62 -3.45
CA SER A 183 40.68 -3.57 -4.09
C SER A 183 39.68 -4.17 -5.11
N ILE A 184 40.11 -5.20 -5.85
CA ILE A 184 39.26 -5.90 -6.82
C ILE A 184 38.19 -6.76 -6.13
N GLN A 185 38.52 -7.44 -5.02
CA GLN A 185 37.54 -8.20 -4.23
C GLN A 185 36.48 -7.29 -3.62
N LEU A 186 36.88 -6.13 -3.10
CA LEU A 186 35.95 -5.15 -2.54
C LEU A 186 35.02 -4.56 -3.62
N PHE A 187 35.55 -4.32 -4.83
CA PHE A 187 34.75 -3.93 -5.98
C PHE A 187 33.70 -5.00 -6.32
N ARG A 188 34.11 -6.26 -6.51
CA ARG A 188 33.20 -7.38 -6.82
C ARG A 188 32.15 -7.60 -5.73
N TYR A 189 32.53 -7.43 -4.46
CA TYR A 189 31.60 -7.51 -3.35
C TYR A 189 30.45 -6.51 -3.47
N HIS A 190 30.75 -5.25 -3.79
CA HIS A 190 29.73 -4.22 -3.98
C HIS A 190 28.95 -4.42 -5.28
N GLU A 191 29.61 -4.85 -6.36
CA GLU A 191 28.96 -5.18 -7.62
C GLU A 191 27.86 -6.24 -7.44
N THR A 192 28.15 -7.36 -6.75
CA THR A 192 27.16 -8.41 -6.49
C THR A 192 25.96 -7.89 -5.71
N LYS A 193 26.18 -7.01 -4.74
CA LYS A 193 25.08 -6.39 -3.98
C LYS A 193 24.25 -5.43 -4.82
N ILE A 194 24.86 -4.74 -5.76
CA ILE A 194 24.19 -3.75 -6.60
C ILE A 194 23.43 -4.42 -7.74
N LYS A 195 23.92 -5.56 -8.25
CA LYS A 195 23.23 -6.39 -9.26
C LYS A 195 21.81 -6.77 -8.85
N ALA A 196 21.57 -6.98 -7.55
CA ALA A 196 20.22 -7.26 -7.03
C ALA A 196 19.19 -6.14 -7.30
N PHE A 197 19.64 -4.91 -7.58
CA PHE A 197 18.74 -3.78 -7.88
C PHE A 197 18.47 -3.58 -9.38
N GLY A 198 19.20 -4.28 -10.25
CA GLY A 198 19.04 -4.25 -11.71
C GLY A 198 20.16 -3.51 -12.45
N PRO A 199 20.11 -3.52 -13.80
CA PRO A 199 21.20 -3.05 -14.65
C PRO A 199 21.50 -1.55 -14.54
N ASP A 200 20.47 -0.70 -14.38
CA ASP A 200 20.65 0.75 -14.20
C ASP A 200 21.51 1.07 -12.95
N ALA A 201 21.23 0.40 -11.83
CA ALA A 201 21.99 0.59 -10.60
C ALA A 201 23.46 0.15 -10.77
N VAL A 202 23.72 -0.91 -11.54
CA VAL A 202 25.06 -1.39 -11.86
C VAL A 202 25.81 -0.40 -12.75
N GLN A 203 25.15 0.16 -13.77
CA GLN A 203 25.74 1.19 -14.63
C GLN A 203 26.13 2.43 -13.82
N ARG A 204 25.24 2.90 -12.93
CA ARG A 204 25.53 4.01 -12.01
C ARG A 204 26.70 3.70 -11.09
N TYR A 205 26.83 2.45 -10.63
CA TYR A 205 27.96 2.02 -9.82
C TYR A 205 29.27 2.08 -10.60
N TYR A 206 29.31 1.53 -11.81
CA TYR A 206 30.51 1.58 -12.66
C TYR A 206 30.91 3.01 -12.99
N ALA A 207 29.95 3.89 -13.33
CA ALA A 207 30.21 5.31 -13.56
C ALA A 207 30.83 5.99 -12.33
N GLN A 208 30.35 5.68 -11.13
CA GLN A 208 30.89 6.21 -9.87
C GLN A 208 32.31 5.72 -9.57
N VAL A 209 32.63 4.48 -9.93
CA VAL A 209 33.96 3.88 -9.72
C VAL A 209 34.97 4.44 -10.73
N ALA A 210 34.56 4.60 -11.99
CA ALA A 210 35.36 5.18 -13.06
C ALA A 210 35.68 6.66 -12.82
N ASN A 211 34.70 7.44 -12.33
CA ASN A 211 34.84 8.88 -12.07
C ASN A 211 34.59 9.23 -10.59
N PRO A 212 35.58 9.05 -9.71
CA PRO A 212 35.40 9.24 -8.26
C PRO A 212 35.15 10.70 -7.82
N THR A 213 35.34 11.68 -8.71
CA THR A 213 35.18 13.12 -8.48
C THR A 213 33.77 13.66 -8.77
N LEU A 214 32.92 12.93 -9.50
CA LEU A 214 31.57 13.42 -9.79
C LEU A 214 30.64 13.27 -8.56
N PRO A 215 29.86 14.30 -8.20
CA PRO A 215 28.76 14.12 -7.26
C PRO A 215 27.76 13.12 -7.85
N SER A 216 27.18 12.27 -7.00
CA SER A 216 26.12 11.36 -7.46
C SER A 216 24.95 12.23 -7.91
N THR A 217 24.74 12.37 -9.22
CA THR A 217 23.71 13.20 -9.81
C THR A 217 22.34 12.72 -9.33
N THR A 218 21.87 13.33 -8.24
CA THR A 218 20.53 13.17 -7.71
C THR A 218 19.78 14.44 -8.08
N GLN A 219 19.60 14.65 -9.38
CA GLN A 219 18.60 15.56 -9.92
C GLN A 219 17.97 14.85 -11.11
N ILE A 220 16.90 14.11 -10.83
CA ILE A 220 15.93 13.78 -11.86
C ILE A 220 15.19 15.10 -12.08
N ALA A 221 15.57 15.83 -13.13
CA ALA A 221 14.81 16.97 -13.59
C ALA A 221 13.42 16.48 -13.99
N PHE A 222 12.40 16.79 -13.19
CA PHE A 222 11.03 16.78 -13.67
C PHE A 222 10.90 17.97 -14.62
N THR A 223 11.06 17.73 -15.92
CA THR A 223 10.59 18.68 -16.93
C THR A 223 9.07 18.67 -16.86
N THR A 224 8.51 19.62 -16.12
CA THR A 224 7.12 20.04 -16.26
C THR A 224 6.98 20.69 -17.64
N THR A 225 6.54 19.91 -18.61
CA THR A 225 6.01 20.46 -19.86
C THR A 225 4.64 21.06 -19.54
N SER A 226 4.61 22.38 -19.35
CA SER A 226 3.39 23.16 -19.41
C SER A 226 3.03 23.36 -20.89
N LYS A 227 1.84 22.93 -21.28
CA LYS A 227 1.06 23.51 -22.36
C LYS A 227 -0.36 23.69 -21.85
#